data_AF-A0A520I8Z2-F1
#
_entry.id   AF-A0A520I8Z2-F1
#
_cell.length_a   1.000
_cell.length_b   1.000
_cell.length_c   1.000
_cell.angle_alpha   90.00
_cell.angle_beta   90.00
_cell.angle_gamma   90.00
#
_symmetry.space_group_name_H-M   'P 1'
#
loop_
_entity.id
_entity.type
_entity.pdbx_description
1 polymer ?
#
loop_
_entity_poly.entity_id
_entity_poly.type
_entity_poly.pdbx_seq_one_letter_code
_entity_poly.pdbx_strand_id
1 'polypeptide(L)'
;GELGEGFRIAMTGLDGGRLNIGACSLGGAQRCLDEAIGYTKDRKQFGKAIAEFQNTQFTLADMATELEAARALLYIAAAKVTDNAPDKTKFAAMAKRLATDTGSSVVDRALQLHGGYGYLQDYPIERFWRDLRVHSILEGTNQVMRMIVGRELTRS
;
A
#
# COMPACT_ATOMS: atom_id res chain seq x y z
N GLY A 1 1.39 3.37 32.80
CA GLY A 1 2.01 2.06 33.08
C GLY A 1 3.10 2.23 34.12
N GLU A 2 3.59 1.14 34.70
CA GLU A 2 4.69 1.12 35.67
C GLU A 2 6.07 1.21 34.99
N LEU A 3 7.12 1.49 35.78
CA LEU A 3 8.50 1.53 35.32
C LEU A 3 8.90 0.15 34.74
N GLY A 4 9.32 0.10 33.47
CA GLY A 4 9.71 -1.13 32.76
C GLY A 4 8.67 -1.66 31.76
N GLU A 5 7.42 -1.22 31.83
CA GLU A 5 6.33 -1.71 30.97
C GLU A 5 6.26 -1.03 29.59
N GLY A 6 7.08 -0.01 29.35
CA GLY A 6 7.02 0.82 28.13
C GLY A 6 7.15 0.03 26.84
N PHE A 7 8.03 -0.98 26.80
CA PHE A 7 8.20 -1.82 25.62
C PHE A 7 6.96 -2.68 25.33
N ARG A 8 6.37 -3.31 26.36
CA ARG A 8 5.17 -4.13 26.21
C ARG A 8 3.96 -3.31 25.74
N ILE A 9 3.81 -2.10 26.31
CA ILE A 9 2.76 -1.15 25.92
C ILE A 9 2.94 -0.70 24.47
N ALA A 10 4.16 -0.35 24.06
CA ALA A 10 4.45 0.01 22.67
C ALA A 10 4.12 -1.14 21.71
N MET A 11 4.48 -2.37 22.08
CA MET A 11 4.22 -3.56 21.27
C MET A 11 2.73 -3.93 21.16
N THR A 12 1.90 -3.56 22.14
CA THR A 12 0.45 -3.85 22.09
C THR A 12 -0.28 -2.96 21.10
N GLY A 13 0.21 -1.74 20.85
CA GLY A 13 -0.37 -0.83 19.85
C GLY A 13 0.09 -1.08 18.42
N LEU A 14 1.19 -1.82 18.22
CA LEU A 14 1.86 -1.91 16.92
C LEU A 14 1.03 -2.63 15.85
N ASP A 15 0.20 -3.62 16.23
CA ASP A 15 -0.66 -4.32 15.26
C ASP A 15 -1.73 -3.39 14.69
N GLY A 16 -2.30 -2.49 15.50
CA GLY A 16 -3.19 -1.44 15.03
C GLY A 16 -2.46 -0.42 14.13
N GLY A 17 -1.27 0.03 14.53
CA GLY A 17 -0.43 0.94 13.74
C GLY A 17 -0.10 0.38 12.35
N ARG A 18 0.28 -0.90 12.28
CA ARG A 18 0.54 -1.64 11.03
C ARG A 18 -0.66 -1.66 10.09
N LEU A 19 -1.85 -1.90 10.61
CA LEU A 19 -3.08 -1.90 9.80
C LEU A 19 -3.44 -0.49 9.33
N ASN A 20 -3.31 0.52 10.21
CA ASN A 20 -3.62 1.91 9.87
C ASN A 20 -2.73 2.44 8.74
N ILE A 21 -1.41 2.22 8.82
CA ILE A 21 -0.50 2.67 7.75
C ILE A 21 -0.73 1.87 6.45
N GLY A 22 -1.11 0.60 6.55
CA GLY A 22 -1.56 -0.20 5.41
C GLY A 22 -2.80 0.41 4.75
N ALA A 23 -3.81 0.78 5.52
CA ALA A 23 -5.02 1.43 5.04
C ALA A 23 -4.73 2.78 4.35
N CYS A 24 -3.89 3.62 4.96
CA CYS A 24 -3.45 4.89 4.36
C CYS A 24 -2.76 4.67 3.00
N SER A 25 -1.89 3.67 2.91
CA SER A 25 -1.20 3.31 1.66
C SER A 25 -2.19 2.90 0.56
N LEU A 26 -3.18 2.06 0.89
CA LEU A 26 -4.21 1.65 -0.08
C LEU A 26 -5.10 2.81 -0.52
N GLY A 27 -5.46 3.71 0.40
CA GLY A 27 -6.27 4.89 0.08
C GLY A 27 -5.55 5.85 -0.88
N GLY A 28 -4.28 6.16 -0.59
CA GLY A 28 -3.47 7.00 -1.48
C GLY A 28 -3.24 6.37 -2.85
N ALA A 29 -2.99 5.06 -2.88
CA ALA A 29 -2.82 4.30 -4.12
C ALA A 29 -4.11 4.24 -4.95
N GLN A 30 -5.28 4.04 -4.32
CA GLN A 30 -6.57 4.09 -4.99
C GLN A 30 -6.79 5.46 -5.64
N ARG A 31 -6.54 6.55 -4.91
CA ARG A 31 -6.65 7.90 -5.46
C ARG A 31 -5.77 8.07 -6.70
N CYS A 32 -4.53 7.57 -6.67
CA CYS A 32 -3.63 7.69 -7.82
C CYS A 32 -4.06 6.81 -9.01
N LEU A 33 -4.63 5.63 -8.76
CA LEU A 33 -5.22 4.80 -9.81
C LEU A 33 -6.40 5.53 -10.48
N ASP A 34 -7.29 6.13 -9.69
CA ASP A 34 -8.45 6.85 -10.21
C ASP A 34 -8.02 8.05 -11.08
N GLU A 35 -7.04 8.83 -10.62
CA GLU A 35 -6.44 9.94 -11.37
C GLU A 35 -5.77 9.45 -12.67
N ALA A 36 -5.03 8.33 -12.62
CA ALA A 36 -4.42 7.74 -13.80
C ALA A 36 -5.46 7.27 -14.82
N ILE A 37 -6.58 6.67 -14.38
CA ILE A 37 -7.69 6.29 -15.26
C ILE A 37 -8.30 7.54 -15.91
N GLY A 38 -8.54 8.60 -15.15
CA GLY A 38 -9.07 9.87 -15.69
C GLY A 38 -8.13 10.47 -16.73
N TYR A 39 -6.87 10.69 -16.34
CA TYR A 39 -5.86 11.27 -17.22
C TYR A 39 -5.65 10.47 -18.50
N THR A 40 -5.64 9.13 -18.41
CA THR A 40 -5.41 8.27 -19.58
C THR A 40 -6.57 8.27 -20.57
N LYS A 41 -7.79 8.54 -20.13
CA LYS A 41 -8.95 8.72 -21.00
C LYS A 41 -8.95 10.07 -21.70
N ASP A 42 -8.51 11.12 -21.00
CA ASP A 42 -8.53 12.50 -21.53
C ASP A 42 -7.32 12.79 -22.42
N ARG A 43 -6.13 12.30 -22.05
CA ARG A 43 -4.89 12.55 -22.76
C ARG A 43 -4.87 11.79 -24.08
N LYS A 44 -4.66 12.51 -25.19
CA LYS A 44 -4.51 11.93 -26.53
C LYS A 44 -3.08 12.03 -27.05
N GLN A 45 -2.57 10.93 -27.60
CA GLN A 45 -1.30 10.86 -28.33
C GLN A 45 -1.44 9.91 -29.50
N PHE A 46 -0.67 10.16 -30.57
CA PHE A 46 -0.74 9.36 -31.81
C PHE A 46 -2.18 9.18 -32.33
N GLY A 47 -2.99 10.24 -32.21
CA GLY A 47 -4.35 10.30 -32.75
C GLY A 47 -5.46 9.65 -31.91
N LYS A 48 -5.17 9.07 -30.74
CA LYS A 48 -6.19 8.44 -29.88
C LYS A 48 -5.92 8.63 -28.39
N ALA A 49 -6.88 8.30 -27.52
CA ALA A 49 -6.68 8.39 -26.07
C ALA A 49 -5.61 7.37 -25.62
N ILE A 50 -4.79 7.73 -24.64
CA ILE A 50 -3.73 6.81 -24.20
C ILE A 50 -4.30 5.55 -23.53
N ALA A 51 -5.52 5.61 -22.98
CA ALA A 51 -6.26 4.43 -22.49
C ALA A 51 -6.60 3.40 -23.59
N GLU A 52 -6.48 3.75 -24.87
CA GLU A 52 -6.71 2.84 -26.00
C GLU A 52 -5.44 2.08 -26.43
N PHE A 53 -4.30 2.30 -25.76
CA PHE A 53 -3.12 1.46 -25.96
C PHE A 53 -3.15 0.26 -25.00
N GLN A 54 -2.87 -0.91 -25.53
CA GLN A 54 -2.94 -2.17 -24.79
C GLN A 54 -2.00 -2.18 -23.57
N ASN A 55 -0.80 -1.63 -23.70
CA ASN A 55 0.16 -1.52 -22.59
C ASN A 55 -0.40 -0.66 -21.43
N THR A 56 -1.12 0.42 -21.73
CA THR A 56 -1.79 1.23 -20.72
C THR A 56 -2.90 0.43 -20.03
N GLN A 57 -3.70 -0.32 -20.79
CA GLN A 57 -4.76 -1.17 -20.24
C GLN A 57 -4.20 -2.27 -19.33
N PHE A 58 -3.11 -2.92 -19.72
CA PHE A 58 -2.43 -3.92 -18.90
C PHE A 58 -1.92 -3.32 -17.59
N THR A 59 -1.25 -2.17 -17.67
CA THR A 59 -0.77 -1.45 -16.48
C THR A 59 -1.90 -1.13 -15.50
N LEU A 60 -3.02 -0.60 -16.01
CA LEU A 60 -4.19 -0.28 -15.18
C LEU A 60 -4.84 -1.54 -14.58
N ALA A 61 -4.90 -2.64 -15.33
CA ALA A 61 -5.44 -3.91 -14.86
C ALA A 61 -4.58 -4.50 -13.72
N ASP A 62 -3.26 -4.47 -13.85
CA ASP A 62 -2.32 -4.93 -12.82
C ASP A 62 -2.44 -4.07 -11.56
N MET A 63 -2.45 -2.74 -11.70
CA MET A 63 -2.64 -1.81 -10.59
C MET A 63 -3.93 -2.10 -9.81
N ALA A 64 -5.05 -2.27 -10.51
CA ALA A 64 -6.34 -2.56 -9.87
C ALA A 64 -6.32 -3.92 -9.15
N THR A 65 -5.79 -4.95 -9.81
CA THR A 65 -5.76 -6.33 -9.28
C THR A 65 -4.91 -6.42 -8.02
N GLU A 66 -3.70 -5.86 -8.05
CA GLU A 66 -2.80 -5.87 -6.90
C GLU A 66 -3.38 -5.08 -5.73
N LEU A 67 -4.03 -3.95 -6.00
CA LEU A 67 -4.62 -3.11 -4.98
C LEU A 67 -5.77 -3.83 -4.26
N GLU A 68 -6.63 -4.53 -5.00
CA GLU A 68 -7.70 -5.34 -4.43
C GLU A 68 -7.17 -6.55 -3.64
N ALA A 69 -6.12 -7.22 -4.11
CA ALA A 69 -5.47 -8.29 -3.36
C ALA A 69 -4.91 -7.79 -2.02
N ALA A 70 -4.25 -6.62 -2.02
CA ALA A 70 -3.74 -6.00 -0.80
C ALA A 70 -4.86 -5.56 0.15
N ARG A 71 -5.96 -5.03 -0.41
CA ARG A 71 -7.17 -4.62 0.33
C ARG A 71 -7.83 -5.81 1.02
N ALA A 72 -8.01 -6.93 0.32
CA ALA A 72 -8.56 -8.15 0.88
C ALA A 72 -7.74 -8.65 2.07
N LEU A 73 -6.41 -8.72 1.92
CA LEU A 73 -5.52 -9.15 3.00
C LEU A 73 -5.57 -8.21 4.21
N LEU A 74 -5.65 -6.89 3.99
CA LEU A 74 -5.78 -5.90 5.05
C LEU A 74 -7.06 -6.09 5.85
N TYR A 75 -8.20 -6.29 5.19
CA TYR A 75 -9.48 -6.53 5.87
C TYR A 75 -9.49 -7.85 6.65
N ILE A 76 -8.91 -8.91 6.10
CA ILE A 76 -8.75 -10.19 6.82
C ILE A 76 -7.91 -9.98 8.08
N ALA A 77 -6.80 -9.25 7.98
CA ALA A 77 -5.93 -8.96 9.12
C ALA A 77 -6.63 -8.07 10.16
N ALA A 78 -7.41 -7.08 9.73
CA ALA A 78 -8.21 -6.24 10.62
C ALA A 78 -9.23 -7.06 11.42
N ALA A 79 -9.99 -7.94 10.76
CA ALA A 79 -10.93 -8.84 11.44
C ALA A 79 -10.22 -9.70 12.48
N LYS A 80 -9.07 -10.31 12.12
CA LYS A 80 -8.26 -11.10 13.06
C LYS A 80 -7.76 -10.32 14.27
N VAL A 81 -7.34 -9.07 14.07
CA VAL A 81 -6.90 -8.20 15.18
C VAL A 81 -8.08 -7.85 16.08
N THR A 82 -9.24 -7.52 15.51
CA THR A 82 -10.48 -7.24 16.25
C THR A 82 -10.94 -8.45 17.07
N ASP A 83 -10.92 -9.64 16.48
CA ASP A 83 -11.33 -10.89 17.14
C ASP A 83 -10.26 -11.45 18.09
N ASN A 84 -9.13 -10.76 18.25
CA ASN A 84 -7.98 -11.19 19.05
C ASN A 84 -7.49 -12.60 18.67
N ALA A 85 -7.50 -12.93 17.37
CA ALA A 85 -7.11 -14.25 16.87
C ALA A 85 -5.65 -14.59 17.24
N PRO A 86 -5.31 -15.87 17.48
CA PRO A 86 -3.95 -16.27 17.85
C PRO A 86 -2.87 -15.87 16.85
N ASP A 87 -3.23 -15.75 15.56
CA ASP A 87 -2.32 -15.43 14.46
C ASP A 87 -2.42 -13.96 13.98
N LYS A 88 -3.08 -13.09 14.75
CA LYS A 88 -3.34 -11.69 14.38
C LYS A 88 -2.07 -10.90 14.04
N THR A 89 -1.00 -11.07 14.81
CA THR A 89 0.27 -10.33 14.62
C THR A 89 0.95 -10.73 13.31
N LYS A 90 0.89 -12.01 12.94
CA LYS A 90 1.38 -12.50 11.64
C LYS A 90 0.60 -11.86 10.49
N PHE A 91 -0.73 -11.86 10.58
CA PHE A 91 -1.58 -11.27 9.55
C PHE A 91 -1.42 -9.75 9.45
N ALA A 92 -1.30 -9.03 10.56
CA ALA A 92 -1.03 -7.59 10.56
C ALA A 92 0.31 -7.27 9.88
N ALA A 93 1.35 -8.07 10.12
CA ALA A 93 2.65 -7.92 9.46
C ALA A 93 2.58 -8.22 7.94
N MET A 94 1.87 -9.29 7.54
CA MET A 94 1.63 -9.61 6.13
C MET A 94 0.88 -8.48 5.40
N ALA A 95 -0.20 -8.00 6.00
CA ALA A 95 -1.04 -6.95 5.45
C ALA A 95 -0.29 -5.63 5.30
N LYS A 96 0.40 -5.17 6.36
CA LYS A 96 1.20 -3.92 6.31
C LYS A 96 2.23 -3.99 5.20
N ARG A 97 2.97 -5.10 5.09
CA ARG A 97 3.99 -5.27 4.06
C ARG A 97 3.38 -5.19 2.67
N LEU A 98 2.35 -6.00 2.39
CA LEU A 98 1.74 -6.05 1.07
C LEU A 98 1.12 -4.71 0.70
N ALA A 99 0.32 -4.10 1.58
CA ALA A 99 -0.34 -2.82 1.30
C ALA A 99 0.65 -1.67 1.03
N THR A 100 1.79 -1.65 1.72
CA THR A 100 2.81 -0.60 1.53
C THR A 100 3.70 -0.83 0.31
N ASP A 101 4.07 -2.08 0.01
CA ASP A 101 4.78 -2.44 -1.23
C ASP A 101 3.88 -2.17 -2.46
N THR A 102 2.62 -2.65 -2.44
CA THR A 102 1.63 -2.43 -3.50
C THR A 102 1.31 -0.95 -3.67
N GLY A 103 1.05 -0.22 -2.58
CA GLY A 103 0.71 1.19 -2.67
C GLY A 103 1.82 2.02 -3.31
N SER A 104 3.08 1.76 -2.96
CA SER A 104 4.23 2.41 -3.60
C SER A 104 4.31 2.09 -5.10
N SER A 105 4.15 0.82 -5.48
CA SER A 105 4.17 0.37 -6.88
C SER A 105 3.04 0.97 -7.73
N VAL A 106 1.82 1.04 -7.18
CA VAL A 106 0.67 1.64 -7.87
C VAL A 106 0.90 3.13 -8.11
N VAL A 107 1.36 3.88 -7.11
CA VAL A 107 1.58 5.32 -7.28
C VAL A 107 2.72 5.62 -8.26
N ASP A 108 3.78 4.82 -8.26
CA ASP A 108 4.88 4.93 -9.23
C ASP A 108 4.41 4.71 -10.67
N ARG A 109 3.60 3.67 -10.91
CA ARG A 109 2.98 3.43 -12.23
C ARG A 109 2.00 4.53 -12.62
N ALA A 110 1.22 5.06 -11.67
CA ALA A 110 0.34 6.20 -11.91
C ALA A 110 1.14 7.44 -12.36
N LEU A 111 2.29 7.72 -11.72
CA LEU A 111 3.20 8.79 -12.12
C LEU A 111 3.69 8.57 -13.55
N GLN A 112 4.13 7.35 -13.88
CA GLN A 112 4.60 7.00 -15.20
C GLN A 112 3.52 7.19 -16.29
N LEU A 113 2.26 6.87 -15.99
CA LEU A 113 1.12 7.07 -16.92
C LEU A 113 0.82 8.55 -17.19
N HIS A 114 1.14 9.45 -16.25
CA HIS A 114 1.06 10.89 -16.46
C HIS A 114 2.25 11.45 -17.26
N GLY A 115 3.34 10.68 -17.37
CA GLY A 115 4.58 11.13 -18.00
C GLY A 115 5.19 12.32 -17.25
N GLY A 116 5.72 13.30 -17.99
CA GLY A 116 6.33 14.49 -17.38
C GLY A 116 5.38 15.29 -16.47
N TYR A 117 4.07 15.27 -16.76
CA TYR A 117 3.06 15.94 -15.92
C TYR A 117 2.92 15.31 -14.53
N GLY A 118 3.18 14.00 -14.41
CA GLY A 118 3.17 13.31 -13.12
C GLY A 118 4.27 13.78 -12.16
N TYR A 119 5.26 14.52 -12.67
CA TYR A 119 6.36 15.09 -11.90
C TYR A 119 6.12 16.56 -11.49
N LEU A 120 5.08 17.19 -12.05
CA LEU A 120 4.74 18.58 -11.75
C LEU A 120 3.84 18.64 -10.52
N GLN A 121 4.05 19.66 -9.68
CA GLN A 121 3.26 19.88 -8.46
C GLN A 121 1.79 20.23 -8.74
N ASP A 122 1.46 20.60 -9.98
CA ASP A 122 0.09 20.83 -10.43
C ASP A 122 -0.74 19.54 -10.45
N TYR A 123 -0.09 18.37 -10.50
CA TYR A 123 -0.74 17.07 -10.45
C TYR A 123 -0.54 16.44 -9.06
N PRO A 124 -1.61 15.89 -8.44
CA PRO A 124 -1.52 15.37 -7.08
C PRO A 124 -0.62 14.12 -6.94
N ILE A 125 -0.28 13.46 -8.07
CA ILE A 125 0.45 12.19 -8.10
C ILE A 125 1.84 12.29 -7.47
N GLU A 126 2.61 13.35 -7.78
CA GLU A 126 3.98 13.51 -7.25
C GLU A 126 3.99 13.55 -5.71
N ARG A 127 2.98 14.20 -5.13
CA ARG A 127 2.83 14.30 -3.68
C ARG A 127 2.57 12.93 -3.07
N PHE A 128 1.61 12.18 -3.62
CA PHE A 128 1.35 10.82 -3.14
C PHE A 128 2.56 9.91 -3.31
N TRP A 129 3.33 10.05 -4.39
CA TRP A 129 4.53 9.24 -4.61
C TRP A 129 5.57 9.46 -3.49
N ARG A 130 5.79 10.72 -3.10
CA ARG A 130 6.65 11.06 -1.96
C ARG A 130 6.07 10.58 -0.63
N ASP A 131 4.78 10.81 -0.41
CA ASP A 131 4.12 10.52 0.87
C ASP A 131 4.09 9.01 1.16
N LEU A 132 3.73 8.18 0.16
CA LEU A 132 3.62 6.73 0.37
C LEU A 132 4.98 6.06 0.53
N ARG A 133 6.07 6.66 0.03
CA ARG A 133 7.41 6.08 0.09
C ARG A 133 7.85 5.78 1.53
N VAL A 134 7.45 6.59 2.50
CA VAL A 134 7.84 6.41 3.91
C VAL A 134 7.13 5.24 4.57
N HIS A 135 6.00 4.77 4.03
CA HIS A 135 5.19 3.72 4.65
C HIS A 135 5.91 2.37 4.72
N SER A 136 6.87 2.10 3.83
CA SER A 136 7.70 0.90 3.89
C SER A 136 8.68 0.90 5.08
N ILE A 137 8.87 2.04 5.75
CA ILE A 137 9.86 2.29 6.80
C ILE A 137 9.17 2.36 8.17
N LEU A 138 8.08 3.11 8.28
CA LEU A 138 7.34 3.32 9.53
C LEU A 138 6.56 2.05 9.97
N GLU A 139 6.15 2.02 11.24
CA GLU A 139 5.44 0.89 11.87
C GLU A 139 6.20 -0.46 11.76
N GLY A 140 7.54 -0.35 11.76
CA GLY A 140 8.48 -1.42 11.46
C GLY A 140 8.70 -1.58 9.96
N THR A 141 9.96 -1.64 9.56
CA THR A 141 10.32 -1.75 8.13
C THR A 141 9.73 -3.01 7.50
N ASN A 142 9.59 -3.02 6.18
CA ASN A 142 9.09 -4.21 5.48
C ASN A 142 10.03 -5.42 5.62
N GLN A 143 11.31 -5.22 5.96
CA GLN A 143 12.25 -6.29 6.34
C GLN A 143 11.91 -6.86 7.72
N VAL A 144 11.56 -6.01 8.69
CA VAL A 144 11.06 -6.45 10.01
C VAL A 144 9.74 -7.22 9.85
N MET A 145 8.83 -6.79 8.97
CA MET A 145 7.60 -7.55 8.70
C MET A 145 7.89 -8.95 8.16
N ARG A 146 8.87 -9.08 7.24
CA ARG A 146 9.32 -10.39 6.73
C ARG A 146 9.89 -11.27 7.86
N MET A 147 10.69 -10.68 8.75
CA MET A 147 11.24 -11.39 9.91
C MET A 147 10.13 -11.92 10.84
N ILE A 148 9.11 -11.10 11.13
CA ILE A 148 7.97 -11.50 11.99
C ILE A 148 7.23 -12.67 11.36
N VAL A 149 6.88 -12.55 10.08
CA VAL A 149 6.17 -13.63 9.36
C VAL A 149 7.01 -14.90 9.31
N GLY A 150 8.30 -14.79 8.97
CA GLY A 150 9.21 -15.93 8.91
C GLY A 150 9.34 -16.65 10.25
N ARG A 151 9.53 -15.92 11.34
CA ARG A 151 9.62 -16.49 12.70
C ARG A 151 8.36 -17.25 13.11
N GLU A 152 7.20 -16.71 12.78
CA GLU A 152 5.94 -17.38 13.11
C GLU A 152 5.74 -18.67 12.31
N LEU A 153 6.17 -18.71 11.05
CA LEU A 153 6.07 -19.90 10.22
C LEU A 153 7.03 -21.03 10.64
N THR A 154 8.16 -20.70 11.26
CA THR A 154 9.19 -21.67 11.67
C THR A 154 9.15 -22.03 13.15
N ARG A 155 8.14 -21.56 13.89
CA ARG A 155 8.02 -21.82 15.33
C ARG A 155 7.53 -23.25 15.54
N SER A 156 8.37 -24.08 16.18
CA SER A 156 8.02 -25.43 16.66
C SER A 156 6.97 -25.37 17.76
#